data_AF-A0A2Z7A6J6-F1
#
_entry.id   AF-A0A2Z7A6J6-F1
#
_cell.length_a   1.000
_cell.length_b   1.000
_cell.length_c   1.000
_cell.angle_alpha   90.00
_cell.angle_beta   90.00
_cell.angle_gamma   90.00
#
_symmetry.space_group_name_H-M   'P 1'
#
loop_
_entity.id
_entity.type
_entity.pdbx_description
1 polymer ?
#
loop_
_entity_poly.entity_id
_entity_poly.type
_entity_poly.pdbx_seq_one_letter_code
_entity_poly.pdbx_strand_id
1 'polypeptide(L)'
;MRTRGDKRSSRKHDRKVLVAEESTKSWADTDSESSSSSSSSSDSEQEEVHCLMADQTSDDEVFDFSNVEFTREDLISALNDIVKEYRKLSHSFEEIKVENKILKNSSIESSTDTLENIDSLKTELSKLMMENELLRSESSELKAEIEKLNLTMSSWNQSSRSPQAARKSKVSE
;
A
#
# COMPACT_ATOMS: atom_id res chain seq x y z
N MET A 1 -42.75 -38.33 -16.50
CA MET A 1 -43.72 -37.26 -16.12
C MET A 1 -43.00 -36.31 -15.17
N ARG A 2 -42.68 -35.08 -15.60
CA ARG A 2 -43.18 -33.77 -15.08
C ARG A 2 -43.16 -33.63 -13.53
N THR A 3 -42.67 -32.58 -12.85
CA THR A 3 -42.05 -31.27 -13.18
C THR A 3 -41.62 -30.56 -11.86
N ARG A 4 -40.49 -29.82 -11.91
CA ARG A 4 -40.18 -28.46 -11.38
C ARG A 4 -40.60 -27.94 -9.97
N GLY A 5 -39.61 -27.30 -9.32
CA GLY A 5 -39.73 -26.10 -8.44
C GLY A 5 -38.99 -26.27 -7.09
N ASP A 6 -38.17 -25.37 -6.54
CA ASP A 6 -37.66 -24.06 -6.92
C ASP A 6 -36.42 -23.72 -6.05
N LYS A 7 -35.65 -22.74 -6.53
CA LYS A 7 -34.41 -22.08 -6.07
C LYS A 7 -34.15 -21.94 -4.55
N ARG A 8 -32.85 -21.99 -4.20
CA ARG A 8 -32.04 -20.80 -3.76
C ARG A 8 -30.57 -21.18 -3.55
N SER A 9 -29.69 -20.65 -4.41
CA SER A 9 -28.23 -20.66 -4.23
C SER A 9 -27.79 -19.37 -3.55
N SER A 10 -27.39 -19.42 -2.28
CA SER A 10 -26.79 -18.27 -1.60
C SER A 10 -25.28 -18.22 -1.89
N ARG A 11 -24.96 -17.49 -2.96
CA ARG A 11 -23.64 -16.98 -3.33
C ARG A 11 -23.24 -15.85 -2.37
N LYS A 12 -22.15 -16.00 -1.62
CA LYS A 12 -21.29 -14.86 -1.21
C LYS A 12 -19.82 -15.30 -1.16
N HIS A 13 -19.07 -14.82 -2.15
CA HIS A 13 -17.61 -14.81 -2.13
C HIS A 13 -17.19 -13.48 -1.50
N ASP A 14 -16.58 -13.53 -0.32
CA ASP A 14 -15.90 -12.37 0.25
C ASP A 14 -14.49 -12.26 -0.35
N ARG A 15 -14.42 -11.76 -1.60
CA ARG A 15 -13.21 -11.18 -2.17
C ARG A 15 -13.29 -9.68 -1.99
N LYS A 16 -12.69 -9.16 -0.93
CA LYS A 16 -12.44 -7.71 -0.81
C LYS A 16 -11.14 -7.40 -1.55
N VAL A 17 -11.24 -7.22 -2.87
CA VAL A 17 -10.20 -6.59 -3.67
C VAL A 17 -10.46 -5.09 -3.59
N LEU A 18 -9.62 -4.36 -2.87
CA LEU A 18 -9.60 -2.90 -2.95
C LEU A 18 -8.85 -2.53 -4.24
N VAL A 19 -9.60 -2.29 -5.30
CA VAL A 19 -9.09 -1.57 -6.48
C VAL A 19 -9.14 -0.09 -6.12
N ALA A 20 -7.97 0.53 -5.96
CA ALA A 20 -7.89 1.99 -5.91
C ALA A 20 -8.14 2.50 -7.34
N GLU A 21 -9.20 3.29 -7.53
CA GLU A 21 -9.46 3.96 -8.80
C GLU A 21 -8.39 5.02 -9.06
N GLU A 22 -7.69 4.84 -10.18
CA GLU A 22 -6.81 5.81 -10.80
C GLU A 22 -7.66 6.78 -11.63
N SER A 23 -7.78 8.02 -11.17
CA SER A 23 -8.48 9.09 -11.89
C SER A 23 -7.57 9.66 -12.98
N THR A 24 -7.71 9.17 -14.22
CA THR A 24 -7.19 9.83 -15.43
C THR A 24 -8.30 10.67 -16.06
N LYS A 25 -8.47 11.91 -15.58
CA LYS A 25 -9.33 12.89 -16.26
C LYS A 25 -8.51 13.62 -17.33
N SER A 26 -8.71 13.20 -18.57
CA SER A 26 -8.16 13.73 -19.80
C SER A 26 -8.54 15.21 -20.03
N TRP A 27 -7.54 16.03 -20.38
CA TRP A 27 -7.74 17.34 -20.99
C TRP A 27 -8.11 17.14 -22.45
N ALA A 28 -9.24 17.72 -22.89
CA ALA A 28 -9.57 17.78 -24.31
C ALA A 28 -8.99 19.07 -24.88
N ASP A 29 -7.94 18.93 -25.70
CA ASP A 29 -7.53 19.94 -26.67
C ASP A 29 -8.65 20.11 -27.70
N THR A 30 -9.10 21.36 -27.89
CA THR A 30 -9.99 21.70 -29.01
C THR A 30 -9.16 22.44 -30.06
N ASP A 31 -8.60 21.69 -30.98
CA ASP A 31 -8.05 22.19 -32.24
C ASP A 31 -9.19 22.82 -33.06
N SER A 32 -9.21 24.16 -33.13
CA SER A 32 -10.01 24.86 -34.13
C SER A 32 -9.12 25.17 -35.33
N GLU A 33 -9.01 24.17 -36.21
CA GLU A 33 -8.54 24.31 -37.58
C GLU A 33 -9.60 25.07 -38.39
N SER A 34 -9.25 26.23 -38.93
CA SER A 34 -9.88 26.76 -40.13
C SER A 34 -8.88 27.59 -40.92
N SER A 35 -8.36 26.96 -41.96
CA SER A 35 -7.53 27.57 -42.99
C SER A 35 -8.38 28.19 -44.10
N SER A 36 -7.75 29.16 -44.78
CA SER A 36 -7.98 29.67 -46.14
C SER A 36 -8.95 30.83 -46.33
N SER A 37 -8.77 31.80 -47.24
CA SER A 37 -7.64 32.36 -48.01
C SER A 37 -8.19 33.54 -48.82
N SER A 38 -7.47 34.67 -48.85
CA SER A 38 -7.21 35.59 -49.99
C SER A 38 -8.35 36.27 -50.81
N SER A 39 -8.39 37.60 -50.68
CA SER A 39 -8.36 38.68 -51.73
C SER A 39 -9.45 38.87 -52.81
N SER A 40 -10.07 40.07 -52.77
CA SER A 40 -10.33 41.07 -53.86
C SER A 40 -11.31 40.78 -55.02
N SER A 41 -12.36 41.62 -55.16
CA SER A 41 -12.63 42.42 -56.39
C SER A 41 -13.89 43.30 -56.28
N SER A 42 -13.81 44.50 -56.85
CA SER A 42 -14.81 45.56 -56.95
C SER A 42 -16.10 45.22 -57.72
N ASP A 43 -17.09 46.12 -57.53
CA ASP A 43 -18.00 46.71 -58.53
C ASP A 43 -19.49 46.31 -58.47
N SER A 44 -20.31 47.16 -57.81
CA SER A 44 -21.62 47.59 -58.32
C SER A 44 -22.28 48.64 -57.44
N GLU A 45 -23.04 49.46 -58.12
CA GLU A 45 -23.48 50.80 -57.78
C GLU A 45 -24.83 50.81 -57.01
N GLN A 46 -25.09 51.92 -56.32
CA GLN A 46 -26.40 52.41 -55.87
C GLN A 46 -27.14 51.56 -54.82
N GLU A 47 -26.77 51.72 -53.55
CA GLU A 47 -27.77 51.65 -52.50
C GLU A 47 -27.52 52.75 -51.47
N GLU A 48 -28.40 53.75 -51.48
CA GLU A 48 -28.50 54.83 -50.52
C GLU A 48 -29.00 54.26 -49.18
N VAL A 49 -28.13 53.52 -48.49
CA VAL A 49 -28.33 53.20 -47.08
C VAL A 49 -27.87 54.41 -46.27
N HIS A 50 -28.81 55.32 -46.01
CA HIS A 50 -28.70 56.28 -44.93
C HIS A 50 -28.47 55.51 -43.63
N CYS A 51 -27.20 55.30 -43.25
CA CYS A 51 -26.81 54.92 -41.91
C CYS A 51 -27.20 56.07 -40.99
N LEU A 52 -28.40 55.98 -40.41
CA LEU A 52 -28.76 56.74 -39.22
C LEU A 52 -27.79 56.31 -38.11
N MET A 53 -26.67 57.03 -38.01
CA MET A 53 -25.88 57.10 -36.79
C MET A 53 -26.78 57.75 -35.74
N ALA A 54 -27.59 56.92 -35.08
CA ALA A 54 -28.26 57.31 -33.86
C ALA A 54 -27.15 57.59 -32.84
N ASP A 55 -26.88 58.87 -32.59
CA ASP A 55 -26.08 59.32 -31.47
C ASP A 55 -26.78 58.83 -30.19
N GLN A 56 -26.43 57.63 -29.73
CA GLN A 56 -26.73 57.19 -28.37
C GLN A 56 -25.82 57.96 -27.42
N THR A 57 -26.21 59.19 -27.14
CA THR A 57 -25.77 59.97 -25.98
C THR A 57 -26.44 59.38 -24.74
N SER A 58 -25.90 58.30 -24.18
CA SER A 58 -26.24 57.92 -22.80
C SER A 58 -25.15 57.03 -22.22
N ASP A 59 -24.45 57.59 -21.24
CA ASP A 59 -23.47 56.95 -20.38
C ASP A 59 -22.26 56.37 -21.09
N ASP A 60 -21.37 57.27 -21.51
CA ASP A 60 -19.96 57.10 -21.16
C ASP A 60 -19.89 57.17 -19.62
N GLU A 61 -20.32 56.11 -18.93
CA GLU A 61 -19.74 55.75 -17.66
C GLU A 61 -18.28 55.46 -17.98
N VAL A 62 -17.50 56.54 -18.10
CA VAL A 62 -16.06 56.54 -17.95
C VAL A 62 -15.89 55.77 -16.67
N PHE A 63 -15.51 54.50 -16.79
CA PHE A 63 -15.06 53.76 -15.64
C PHE A 63 -13.95 54.62 -15.07
N ASP A 64 -14.25 55.31 -13.97
CA ASP A 64 -13.26 55.89 -13.09
C ASP A 64 -12.59 54.70 -12.41
N PHE A 65 -11.87 53.92 -13.22
CA PHE A 65 -10.72 53.22 -12.76
C PHE A 65 -9.86 54.33 -12.20
N SER A 66 -9.93 54.53 -10.89
CA SER A 66 -8.83 55.09 -10.14
C SER A 66 -7.62 54.27 -10.56
N ASN A 67 -6.93 54.74 -11.59
CA ASN A 67 -5.79 54.07 -12.19
C ASN A 67 -4.75 54.07 -11.09
N VAL A 68 -4.71 52.98 -10.31
CA VAL A 68 -3.45 52.61 -9.65
C VAL A 68 -2.51 52.43 -10.82
N GLU A 69 -1.70 53.45 -11.04
CA GLU A 69 -0.87 53.64 -12.22
C GLU A 69 0.19 52.54 -12.22
N PHE A 70 -0.20 51.39 -12.75
CA PHE A 70 0.68 50.24 -12.84
C PHE A 70 1.59 50.48 -14.03
N THR A 71 2.86 50.74 -13.73
CA THR A 71 3.83 50.99 -14.77
C THR A 71 4.10 49.71 -15.54
N ARG A 72 4.50 49.84 -16.80
CA ARG A 72 4.95 48.69 -17.60
C ARG A 72 6.08 47.95 -16.90
N GLU A 73 6.92 48.69 -16.18
CA GLU A 73 8.03 48.21 -15.38
C GLU A 73 7.54 47.33 -14.22
N ASP A 74 6.46 47.71 -13.54
CA ASP A 74 5.85 46.90 -12.49
C ASP A 74 5.33 45.56 -13.02
N LEU A 75 4.74 45.56 -14.23
CA LEU A 75 4.29 44.32 -14.89
C LEU A 75 5.46 43.38 -15.18
N ILE A 76 6.52 43.93 -15.76
CA ILE A 76 7.73 43.19 -16.12
C ILE A 76 8.38 42.63 -14.85
N SER A 77 8.43 43.40 -13.76
CA SER A 77 8.95 42.95 -12.47
C SER A 77 8.13 41.78 -11.92
N ALA A 78 6.81 41.92 -11.85
CA ALA A 78 5.92 40.89 -11.35
C ALA A 78 6.04 39.59 -12.16
N LEU A 79 6.11 39.70 -13.50
CA LEU A 79 6.30 38.55 -14.37
C LEU A 79 7.65 37.85 -14.11
N ASN A 80 8.72 38.62 -13.96
CA ASN A 80 10.05 38.10 -13.70
C ASN A 80 10.13 37.38 -12.34
N ASP A 81 9.45 37.92 -11.33
CA ASP A 81 9.37 37.29 -10.01
C ASP A 81 8.57 35.99 -10.04
N ILE A 82 7.45 35.94 -10.77
CA ILE A 82 6.71 34.68 -10.99
C ILE A 82 7.59 33.64 -11.69
N VAL A 83 8.37 34.03 -12.70
CA VAL A 83 9.29 33.11 -13.40
C VAL A 83 10.38 32.59 -12.46
N LYS A 84 10.93 33.44 -11.59
CA LYS A 84 11.92 33.02 -10.58
C LYS A 84 11.31 32.04 -9.58
N GLU A 85 10.13 32.32 -9.05
CA GLU A 85 9.44 31.43 -8.11
C GLU A 85 9.07 30.11 -8.77
N TYR A 86 8.60 30.12 -10.01
CA TYR A 86 8.35 28.90 -10.78
C TYR A 86 9.63 28.06 -10.95
N ARG A 87 10.77 28.70 -11.24
CA ARG A 87 12.06 27.99 -11.35
C ARG A 87 12.46 27.36 -10.02
N LYS A 88 12.30 28.06 -8.89
CA LYS A 88 12.55 27.49 -7.56
C LYS A 88 11.63 26.31 -7.28
N LEU A 89 10.33 26.44 -7.57
CA LEU A 89 9.36 25.38 -7.40
C LEU A 89 9.70 24.16 -8.26
N SER A 90 10.05 24.36 -9.53
CA SER A 90 10.47 23.31 -10.44
C SER A 90 11.71 22.57 -9.94
N HIS A 91 12.67 23.28 -9.35
CA HIS A 91 13.85 22.64 -8.74
C HIS A 91 13.46 21.80 -7.53
N SER A 92 12.66 22.37 -6.61
CA SER A 92 12.19 21.64 -5.42
C SER A 92 11.37 20.39 -5.78
N PHE A 93 10.60 20.44 -6.87
CA PHE A 93 9.84 19.30 -7.35
C PHE A 93 10.75 18.14 -7.80
N GLU A 94 11.83 18.43 -8.54
CA GLU A 94 12.76 17.37 -8.97
C GLU A 94 13.56 16.81 -7.78
N GLU A 95 13.90 17.64 -6.79
CA GLU A 95 14.51 17.20 -5.54
C GLU A 95 13.58 16.24 -4.77
N ILE A 96 12.31 16.62 -4.56
CA ILE A 96 11.30 15.77 -3.93
C ILE A 96 11.11 14.46 -4.71
N LYS A 97 11.16 14.49 -6.04
CA LYS A 97 11.05 13.29 -6.88
C LYS A 97 12.23 12.34 -6.68
N VAL A 98 13.43 12.87 -6.52
CA VAL A 98 14.64 12.10 -6.19
C VAL A 98 14.53 11.51 -4.80
N GLU A 99 14.17 12.32 -3.80
CA GLU A 99 13.97 11.86 -2.42
C GLU A 99 12.89 10.77 -2.33
N ASN A 100 11.78 10.91 -3.04
CA ASN A 100 10.72 9.90 -3.08
C ASN A 100 11.21 8.55 -3.63
N LYS A 101 12.06 8.57 -4.67
CA LYS A 101 12.70 7.35 -5.19
C LYS A 101 13.62 6.73 -4.14
N ILE A 102 14.42 7.54 -3.44
CA ILE A 102 15.32 7.07 -2.38
C ILE A 102 14.52 6.42 -1.24
N LEU A 103 13.45 7.07 -0.78
CA LEU A 103 12.56 6.55 0.28
C LEU A 103 11.87 5.24 -0.13
N LYS A 104 11.42 5.13 -1.38
CA LYS A 104 10.88 3.87 -1.90
C LYS A 104 11.91 2.75 -1.87
N ASN A 105 13.14 3.04 -2.30
CA ASN A 105 14.20 2.06 -2.31
C ASN A 105 14.58 1.62 -0.88
N SER A 106 14.71 2.56 0.06
CA SER A 106 15.01 2.22 1.46
C SER A 106 13.86 1.46 2.15
N SER A 107 12.61 1.77 1.82
CA SER A 107 11.44 1.04 2.32
C SER A 107 11.40 -0.39 1.80
N ILE A 108 11.78 -0.61 0.54
CA ILE A 108 11.85 -1.95 -0.05
C ILE A 108 13.00 -2.72 0.59
N GLU A 109 14.19 -2.13 0.68
CA GLU A 109 15.39 -2.76 1.23
C GLU A 109 15.20 -3.17 2.70
N SER A 110 14.63 -2.28 3.52
CA SER A 110 14.27 -2.59 4.91
C SER A 110 13.21 -3.70 5.02
N SER A 111 12.27 -3.78 4.07
CA SER A 111 11.27 -4.85 4.06
C SER A 111 11.87 -6.20 3.67
N THR A 112 12.87 -6.23 2.79
CA THR A 112 13.58 -7.47 2.41
C THR A 112 14.41 -8.02 3.57
N ASP A 113 15.17 -7.19 4.29
CA ASP A 113 15.96 -7.63 5.44
C ASP A 113 15.09 -8.19 6.56
N THR A 114 13.92 -7.60 6.79
CA THR A 114 12.97 -8.10 7.79
C THR A 114 12.31 -9.41 7.36
N LEU A 115 12.03 -9.60 6.07
CA LEU A 115 11.48 -10.84 5.54
C LEU A 115 12.46 -12.02 5.67
N GLU A 116 13.73 -11.82 5.32
CA GLU A 116 14.77 -12.86 5.45
C GLU A 116 14.97 -13.27 6.92
N ASN A 117 14.95 -12.31 7.84
CA ASN A 117 14.99 -12.58 9.27
C ASN A 117 13.79 -13.38 9.77
N ILE A 118 12.58 -13.09 9.28
CA ILE A 118 11.36 -13.84 9.62
C ILE A 118 11.47 -15.29 9.14
N ASP A 119 11.92 -15.52 7.91
CA ASP A 119 12.09 -16.88 7.37
C ASP A 119 13.17 -17.65 8.14
N SER A 120 14.28 -17.01 8.49
CA SER A 120 15.32 -17.59 9.35
C SER A 120 14.76 -18.04 10.71
N LEU A 121 14.06 -17.15 11.42
CA LEU A 121 13.43 -17.48 12.71
C LEU A 121 12.41 -18.62 12.60
N LYS A 122 11.64 -18.67 11.50
CA LYS A 122 10.68 -19.74 11.24
C LYS A 122 11.37 -21.10 11.06
N THR A 123 12.52 -21.13 10.40
CA THR A 123 13.30 -22.38 10.27
C THR A 123 13.87 -22.82 11.62
N GLU A 124 14.39 -21.90 12.42
CA GLU A 124 14.91 -22.20 13.75
C GLU A 124 13.82 -22.70 14.70
N LEU A 125 12.65 -22.08 14.68
CA LEU A 125 11.47 -22.55 15.43
C LEU A 125 11.08 -23.99 15.04
N SER A 126 11.09 -24.29 13.75
CA SER A 126 10.75 -25.64 13.25
C SER A 126 11.77 -26.68 13.72
N LYS A 127 13.07 -26.32 13.75
CA LYS A 127 14.15 -27.16 14.29
C LYS A 127 13.96 -27.44 15.78
N LEU A 128 13.71 -26.40 16.57
CA LEU A 128 13.46 -26.54 18.02
C LEU A 128 12.22 -27.37 18.31
N MET A 129 11.18 -27.27 17.49
CA MET A 129 9.96 -28.06 17.65
C MET A 129 10.24 -29.57 17.49
N MET A 130 11.03 -29.95 16.48
CA MET A 130 11.46 -31.34 16.29
C MET A 130 12.35 -31.84 17.43
N GLU A 131 13.30 -31.02 17.88
CA GLU A 131 14.17 -31.36 19.01
C GLU A 131 13.40 -31.54 20.31
N ASN A 132 12.40 -30.67 20.57
CA ASN A 132 11.53 -30.79 21.74
C ASN A 132 10.71 -32.10 21.71
N GLU A 133 10.18 -32.47 20.54
CA GLU A 133 9.45 -33.72 20.36
C GLU A 133 10.34 -34.95 20.59
N LEU A 134 11.58 -34.92 20.09
CA LEU A 134 12.58 -35.96 20.34
C LEU A 134 12.88 -36.09 21.84
N LEU A 135 13.21 -35.01 22.52
CA LEU A 135 13.51 -35.02 23.97
C LEU A 135 12.32 -35.52 24.79
N ARG A 136 11.08 -35.18 24.39
CA ARG A 136 9.88 -35.70 25.02
C ARG A 136 9.75 -37.22 24.88
N SER A 137 10.13 -37.76 23.73
CA SER A 137 10.15 -39.21 23.49
C SER A 137 11.21 -39.92 24.33
N GLU A 138 12.45 -39.40 24.36
CA GLU A 138 13.55 -39.94 25.15
C GLU A 138 13.24 -39.86 26.66
N SER A 139 12.66 -38.76 27.12
CA SER A 139 12.22 -38.60 28.51
C SER A 139 11.15 -39.64 28.90
N SER A 140 10.25 -39.97 27.97
CA SER A 140 9.22 -40.99 28.19
C SER A 140 9.82 -42.40 28.28
N GLU A 141 10.82 -42.70 27.44
CA GLU A 141 11.55 -43.97 27.47
C GLU A 141 12.34 -44.13 28.78
N LEU A 142 13.11 -43.12 29.18
CA LEU A 142 13.85 -43.12 30.44
C LEU A 142 12.92 -43.31 31.65
N LYS A 143 11.74 -42.68 31.62
CA LYS A 143 10.74 -42.85 32.68
C LYS A 143 10.27 -44.30 32.80
N ALA A 144 10.02 -44.98 31.68
CA ALA A 144 9.62 -46.38 31.66
C ALA A 144 10.76 -47.29 32.17
N GLU A 145 12.00 -46.98 31.81
CA GLU A 145 13.17 -47.74 32.26
C GLU A 145 13.44 -47.58 33.77
N ILE A 146 13.25 -46.38 34.32
CA ILE A 146 13.29 -46.13 35.77
C ILE A 146 12.21 -46.96 36.48
N GLU A 147 10.98 -47.00 35.97
CA GLU A 147 9.89 -47.77 36.57
C GLU A 147 10.22 -49.27 36.58
N LYS A 148 10.75 -49.79 35.47
CA LYS A 148 11.20 -51.18 35.36
C LYS A 148 12.33 -51.50 36.35
N LEU A 149 13.33 -50.62 36.48
CA LEU A 149 14.42 -50.80 37.43
C LEU A 149 13.92 -50.77 38.89
N ASN A 150 12.95 -49.93 39.19
CA ASN A 150 12.37 -49.85 40.52
C ASN A 150 11.61 -51.14 40.90
N LEU A 151 10.91 -51.75 39.93
CA LEU A 151 10.25 -53.05 40.10
C LEU A 151 11.27 -54.19 40.34
N THR A 152 12.34 -54.24 39.56
CA THR A 152 13.38 -55.28 39.73
C THR A 152 14.08 -55.13 41.08
N MET A 153 14.41 -53.90 41.48
CA MET A 153 15.05 -53.61 42.77
C MET A 153 14.14 -53.96 43.95
N SER A 154 12.84 -53.67 43.86
CA SER A 154 11.84 -54.08 44.86
C SER A 154 11.77 -55.61 44.98
N SER A 155 11.77 -56.32 43.86
CA SER A 155 11.77 -57.79 43.81
C SER A 155 13.04 -58.38 44.45
N TRP A 156 14.21 -57.80 44.16
CA TRP A 156 15.49 -58.17 44.77
C TRP A 156 15.53 -57.91 46.28
N ASN A 157 15.03 -56.77 46.73
CA ASN A 157 14.91 -56.43 48.15
C ASN A 157 13.97 -57.40 48.89
N GLN A 158 12.89 -57.85 48.26
CA GLN A 158 11.99 -58.85 48.84
C GLN A 158 12.63 -60.24 48.88
N SER A 159 13.27 -60.67 47.79
CA SER A 159 13.95 -61.96 47.71
C SER A 159 15.20 -62.07 48.58
N SER A 160 15.85 -60.96 48.93
CA SER A 160 17.01 -60.96 49.85
C SER A 160 16.58 -60.97 51.32
N ARG A 161 15.35 -60.56 51.64
CA ARG A 161 14.77 -60.63 52.99
C ARG A 161 14.28 -62.03 53.35
N SER A 162 13.81 -62.83 52.39
CA SER A 162 13.28 -64.18 52.66
C SER A 162 14.31 -65.18 53.25
N PRO A 163 15.60 -65.22 52.81
CA PRO A 163 16.61 -66.10 53.42
C PRO A 163 17.09 -65.59 54.78
N GLN A 164 17.12 -64.26 54.98
CA GLN A 164 17.52 -63.66 56.27
C GLN A 164 16.48 -63.93 57.36
N ALA A 165 15.18 -63.91 57.02
CA ALA A 165 14.12 -64.30 57.95
C ALA A 165 14.19 -65.81 58.30
N ALA A 166 14.42 -66.67 57.31
CA ALA A 166 14.54 -68.12 57.51
C ALA A 166 15.76 -68.52 58.37
N ARG A 167 16.90 -67.83 58.21
CA ARG A 167 18.10 -68.08 59.04
C ARG A 167 17.92 -67.65 60.51
N LYS A 168 17.21 -66.55 60.78
CA LYS A 168 16.92 -66.11 62.16
C LYS A 168 15.99 -67.09 62.88
N SER A 169 15.02 -67.68 62.18
CA SER A 169 14.11 -68.67 62.75
C SER A 169 14.80 -69.98 63.16
N LYS A 170 15.90 -70.38 62.50
CA LYS A 170 16.61 -71.65 62.75
C LYS A 170 17.69 -71.58 63.84
N VAL A 171 17.99 -70.37 64.34
CA VAL A 171 18.97 -70.13 65.42
C VAL A 171 18.26 -69.92 66.77
N SER A 172 16.93 -69.81 66.76
CA SER A 172 16.09 -69.58 67.95
C SER A 172 15.32 -70.83 68.42
N GLU A 173 15.64 -72.00 67.87
CA GLU A 173 15.08 -73.32 68.20
C GLU A 173 16.21 -74.22 68.71
#